data_AF-A6TUP3-F1
#
_entry.id   AF-A6TUP3-F1
#
_cell.length_a   1.000
_cell.length_b   1.000
_cell.length_c   1.000
_cell.angle_alpha   90.00
_cell.angle_beta   90.00
_cell.angle_gamma   90.00
#
_symmetry.space_group_name_H-M   'P 1'
#
loop_
_entity.id
_entity.type
_entity.pdbx_description
1 polymer ?
#
loop_
_entity_poly.entity_id
_entity_poly.type
_entity_poly.pdbx_seq_one_letter_code
_entity_poly.pdbx_strand_id
1 'polypeptide(L)'
;MLYRTKAITPSPCFTASLCFMLERLEVDRVIAVQSEAIDSEELFPVTRELIYNYDFGDNWIVIITKHKDCDNLLKQNIIDEYELEEAKDTVLSKHKPVCINKDGISVLDNVGGLSGFADLLGTIYEGEDKEERASVRAWAQSLGWNTRKVSNKMML
;
A
#
# COMPACT_ATOMS: atom_id res chain seq x y z
N MET A 1 0.28 -1.77 -12.27
CA MET A 1 1.26 -1.02 -13.08
C MET A 1 1.94 -2.01 -14.01
N LEU A 2 1.71 -1.96 -15.33
CA LEU A 2 2.39 -2.81 -16.31
C LEU A 2 2.91 -1.92 -17.43
N TYR A 3 4.23 -1.76 -17.53
CA TYR A 3 4.88 -1.09 -18.66
C TYR A 3 5.14 -2.11 -19.79
N ARG A 4 4.93 -1.68 -21.04
CA ARG A 4 5.23 -2.45 -22.25
C ARG A 4 6.14 -1.61 -23.15
N THR A 5 7.41 -1.96 -23.25
CA THR A 5 8.36 -1.38 -24.22
C THR A 5 8.80 -2.43 -25.23
N LYS A 6 8.91 -1.99 -26.50
CA LYS A 6 9.24 -2.80 -27.69
C LYS A 6 10.73 -3.17 -27.68
N ALA A 7 11.02 -4.43 -28.01
CA ALA A 7 12.36 -4.99 -28.08
C ALA A 7 13.12 -4.60 -29.36
N ILE A 8 14.43 -4.39 -29.22
CA ILE A 8 15.46 -4.52 -30.27
C ILE A 8 16.49 -5.51 -29.71
N THR A 9 16.77 -6.59 -30.44
CA THR A 9 17.74 -7.64 -30.09
C THR A 9 19.13 -7.35 -30.68
N PRO A 10 20.23 -7.87 -30.09
CA PRO A 10 20.77 -9.17 -30.54
C PRO A 10 21.29 -10.12 -29.42
N SER A 11 21.52 -11.37 -29.86
CA SER A 11 21.78 -12.67 -29.20
C SER A 11 23.08 -12.83 -28.37
N PRO A 12 23.45 -14.05 -27.91
CA PRO A 12 22.82 -14.88 -26.88
C PRO A 12 23.84 -15.16 -25.75
N CYS A 13 23.61 -14.67 -24.53
CA CYS A 13 24.40 -15.05 -23.37
C CYS A 13 23.49 -15.65 -22.30
N PHE A 14 23.89 -16.81 -21.80
CA PHE A 14 23.14 -17.75 -20.96
C PHE A 14 22.80 -17.23 -19.54
N THR A 15 22.68 -15.91 -19.35
CA THR A 15 22.46 -15.26 -18.04
C THR A 15 21.34 -14.21 -18.04
N ALA A 16 20.71 -13.93 -19.18
CA ALA A 16 19.67 -12.90 -19.29
C ALA A 16 18.27 -13.34 -18.78
N SER A 17 17.99 -14.65 -18.74
CA SER A 17 16.64 -15.17 -18.44
C SER A 17 16.20 -14.89 -17.00
N LEU A 18 17.11 -14.96 -16.02
CA LEU A 18 16.80 -14.66 -14.62
C LEU A 18 16.68 -13.15 -14.35
N CYS A 19 17.50 -12.32 -14.99
CA CYS A 19 17.42 -10.86 -14.83
C CYS A 19 16.07 -10.30 -15.31
N PHE A 20 15.51 -10.82 -16.41
CA PHE A 20 14.18 -10.42 -16.88
C PHE A 20 13.03 -10.92 -16.01
N MET A 21 13.20 -12.03 -15.27
CA MET A 21 12.14 -12.55 -14.41
C MET A 21 11.90 -11.61 -13.22
N LEU A 22 12.95 -11.15 -12.54
CA LEU A 22 12.83 -10.31 -11.33
C LEU A 22 12.20 -8.93 -11.61
N GLU A 23 12.39 -8.36 -12.80
CA GLU A 23 11.82 -7.06 -13.17
C GLU A 23 10.29 -7.08 -13.36
N ARG A 24 9.66 -8.26 -13.39
CA ARG A 24 8.22 -8.42 -13.67
C ARG A 24 7.53 -9.43 -12.76
N LEU A 25 8.05 -9.66 -11.55
CA LEU A 25 7.35 -10.49 -10.59
C LEU A 25 6.04 -9.79 -10.17
N GLU A 26 4.93 -10.38 -10.56
CA GLU A 26 3.62 -9.98 -10.09
C GLU A 26 3.52 -10.31 -8.60
N VAL A 27 3.19 -9.29 -7.79
CA VAL A 27 3.01 -9.44 -6.33
C VAL A 27 2.03 -10.58 -6.00
N ASP A 28 1.02 -10.78 -6.86
CA ASP A 28 0.05 -11.87 -6.76
C ASP A 28 0.68 -13.28 -6.75
N ARG A 29 1.81 -13.46 -7.44
CA ARG A 29 2.53 -14.74 -7.49
C ARG A 29 3.51 -14.91 -6.34
N VAL A 30 4.02 -13.81 -5.78
CA VAL A 30 5.02 -13.82 -4.71
C VAL A 30 4.39 -14.17 -3.37
N ILE A 31 3.22 -13.59 -3.11
CA ILE A 31 2.59 -13.61 -1.80
C ILE A 31 1.51 -14.71 -1.76
N ALA A 32 1.67 -15.65 -0.84
CA ALA A 32 0.71 -16.69 -0.54
C ALA A 32 -0.47 -16.10 0.21
N VAL A 33 -1.66 -16.63 -0.03
CA VAL A 33 -2.78 -16.43 0.89
C VAL A 33 -2.43 -17.10 2.24
N GLN A 34 -2.91 -16.57 3.37
CA GLN A 34 -2.59 -17.16 4.70
C GLN A 34 -2.85 -18.68 4.80
N SER A 35 -3.91 -19.18 4.15
CA SER A 35 -4.27 -20.61 4.12
C SER A 35 -3.51 -21.44 3.09
N GLU A 36 -2.74 -20.81 2.20
CA GLU A 36 -1.99 -21.47 1.15
C GLU A 36 -0.64 -21.98 1.71
N ALA A 37 -0.24 -23.17 1.26
CA ALA A 37 1.07 -23.72 1.59
C ALA A 37 2.14 -22.99 0.77
N ILE A 38 3.25 -22.65 1.43
CA ILE A 38 4.47 -22.26 0.72
C ILE A 38 5.13 -23.59 0.37
N ASP A 39 5.08 -23.96 -0.90
CA ASP A 39 5.77 -25.15 -1.39
C ASP A 39 7.25 -24.80 -1.59
N SER A 40 8.14 -25.62 -1.04
CA SER A 40 9.58 -25.46 -1.24
C SER A 40 10.07 -26.02 -2.59
N GLU A 41 9.26 -26.85 -3.24
CA GLU A 41 9.57 -27.42 -4.56
C GLU A 41 9.04 -26.54 -5.70
N GLU A 42 8.00 -25.74 -5.46
CA GLU A 42 7.51 -24.74 -6.41
C GLU A 42 8.14 -23.36 -6.16
N LEU A 43 8.37 -22.60 -7.23
CA LEU A 43 8.95 -21.26 -7.14
C LEU A 43 8.00 -20.22 -6.53
N PHE A 44 6.70 -20.51 -6.41
CA PHE A 44 5.67 -19.57 -5.99
C PHE A 44 4.49 -20.30 -5.33
N PRO A 45 3.84 -19.70 -4.32
CA PRO A 45 4.23 -18.45 -3.65
C PRO A 45 5.42 -18.63 -2.69
N VAL A 46 6.21 -17.58 -2.47
CA VAL A 46 7.48 -17.66 -1.70
C VAL A 46 7.40 -17.10 -0.28
N THR A 47 6.41 -16.26 0.01
CA THR A 47 6.23 -15.61 1.31
C THR A 47 4.75 -15.36 1.59
N ARG A 48 4.37 -15.12 2.85
CA ARG A 48 3.01 -14.67 3.21
C ARG A 48 2.88 -13.15 3.30
N GLU A 49 4.01 -12.46 3.45
CA GLU A 49 4.04 -11.02 3.70
C GLU A 49 5.23 -10.39 2.95
N LEU A 50 5.02 -9.17 2.46
CA LEU A 50 6.08 -8.33 1.92
C LEU A 50 6.25 -7.12 2.84
N ILE A 51 7.48 -6.92 3.31
CA ILE A 51 7.85 -5.78 4.15
C ILE A 51 8.42 -4.70 3.22
N TYR A 52 7.66 -3.63 3.00
CA TYR A 52 8.10 -2.48 2.24
C TYR A 52 8.55 -1.39 3.21
N ASN A 53 9.85 -1.09 3.21
CA ASN A 53 10.43 -0.01 3.98
C ASN A 53 10.59 1.23 3.08
N TYR A 54 9.98 2.35 3.47
CA TYR A 54 10.03 3.60 2.73
C TYR A 54 10.50 4.75 3.61
N ASP A 55 11.11 5.75 2.98
CA ASP A 55 11.77 6.89 3.64
C ASP A 55 12.85 6.42 4.62
N PHE A 56 14.11 6.36 4.16
CA PHE A 56 15.22 5.90 5.01
C PHE A 56 15.47 6.78 6.25
N GLY A 57 14.94 8.01 6.29
CA GLY A 57 15.01 8.86 7.47
C GLY A 57 14.00 8.43 8.53
N ASP A 58 12.73 8.34 8.14
CA ASP A 58 11.63 8.02 9.04
C ASP A 58 11.45 6.50 9.27
N ASN A 59 11.99 5.67 8.37
CA ASN A 59 11.96 4.21 8.40
C ASN A 59 10.53 3.66 8.51
N TRP A 60 9.66 4.12 7.63
CA TRP A 60 8.27 3.68 7.58
C TRP A 60 8.16 2.25 7.07
N ILE A 61 7.53 1.39 7.86
CA ILE A 61 7.34 -0.02 7.54
C ILE A 61 5.90 -0.26 7.11
N VAL A 62 5.70 -0.68 5.86
CA VAL A 62 4.42 -1.10 5.30
C VAL A 62 4.43 -2.62 5.12
N ILE A 63 3.52 -3.32 5.79
CA ILE A 63 3.35 -4.76 5.64
C ILE A 63 2.25 -5.00 4.61
N ILE A 64 2.58 -5.70 3.54
CA ILE A 64 1.66 -6.04 2.45
C ILE A 64 1.36 -7.54 2.55
N THR A 65 0.08 -7.88 2.63
CA THR A 65 -0.42 -9.26 2.71
C THR A 65 -1.41 -9.54 1.58
N LYS A 66 -1.61 -10.83 1.27
CA LYS A 66 -2.61 -11.28 0.29
C LYS A 66 -3.76 -11.97 1.01
N HIS A 67 -4.97 -11.47 0.76
CA HIS A 67 -6.21 -12.14 1.17
C HIS A 67 -6.77 -12.93 -0.01
N LYS A 68 -7.47 -14.04 0.28
CA LYS A 68 -8.09 -14.90 -0.74
C LYS A 68 -9.17 -14.16 -1.54
N ASP A 69 -9.98 -13.42 -0.80
CA ASP A 69 -11.16 -12.72 -1.25
C ASP A 69 -11.42 -11.55 -0.29
N CYS A 70 -12.47 -10.77 -0.59
CA CYS A 70 -12.95 -9.69 0.24
C CYS A 70 -14.28 -10.03 0.95
N ASP A 71 -14.61 -11.32 1.10
CA ASP A 71 -15.91 -11.75 1.65
C ASP A 71 -16.15 -11.22 3.05
N ASN A 72 -15.08 -11.10 3.84
CA ASN A 72 -15.16 -10.53 5.19
C ASN A 72 -15.66 -9.08 5.18
N LEU A 73 -15.29 -8.29 4.16
CA LEU A 73 -15.74 -6.90 4.04
C LEU A 73 -17.23 -6.83 3.70
N LEU A 74 -17.71 -7.73 2.84
CA LEU A 74 -19.14 -7.85 2.50
C LEU A 74 -19.96 -8.32 3.70
N LYS A 75 -19.51 -9.38 4.39
CA LYS A 75 -20.21 -9.95 5.57
C LYS A 75 -20.32 -8.96 6.73
N GLN A 76 -19.32 -8.08 6.88
CA GLN A 76 -19.31 -7.03 7.89
C GLN A 76 -20.04 -5.76 7.43
N ASN A 77 -20.60 -5.75 6.22
CA ASN A 77 -21.27 -4.60 5.62
C ASN A 77 -20.38 -3.34 5.60
N ILE A 78 -19.07 -3.53 5.41
CA ILE A 78 -18.08 -2.47 5.25
C ILE A 78 -18.12 -1.92 3.82
N ILE A 79 -18.35 -2.81 2.85
CA ILE A 79 -18.61 -2.49 1.44
C ILE A 79 -19.87 -3.22 1.01
N ASP A 80 -20.59 -2.68 0.04
CA ASP A 80 -21.70 -3.39 -0.61
C ASP A 80 -21.29 -4.06 -1.94
N GLU A 81 -22.18 -4.90 -2.49
CA GLU A 81 -21.93 -5.62 -3.75
C GLU A 81 -21.75 -4.66 -4.93
N TYR A 82 -22.47 -3.54 -4.93
CA TYR A 82 -22.40 -2.55 -6.02
C TYR A 82 -21.04 -1.83 -6.03
N GLU A 83 -20.55 -1.40 -4.86
CA GLU A 83 -19.22 -0.80 -4.70
C GLU A 83 -18.12 -1.75 -5.14
N LEU A 84 -18.27 -3.06 -4.84
CA LEU A 84 -17.30 -4.07 -5.26
C LEU A 84 -17.29 -4.27 -6.78
N GLU A 85 -18.46 -4.34 -7.42
CA GLU A 85 -18.54 -4.44 -8.89
C GLU A 85 -18.01 -3.17 -9.58
N GLU A 86 -18.33 -1.97 -9.07
CA GLU A 86 -17.77 -0.71 -9.58
C GLU A 86 -16.23 -0.69 -9.48
N ALA A 87 -15.67 -1.22 -8.39
CA ALA A 87 -14.23 -1.34 -8.21
C ALA A 87 -13.62 -2.33 -9.22
N LYS A 88 -14.23 -3.51 -9.43
CA LYS A 88 -13.79 -4.48 -10.45
C LYS A 88 -13.81 -3.87 -11.84
N ASP A 89 -14.89 -3.21 -12.22
CA ASP A 89 -15.03 -2.53 -13.51
C ASP A 89 -13.95 -1.46 -13.68
N THR A 90 -13.64 -0.71 -12.63
CA THR A 90 -12.56 0.29 -12.66
C THR A 90 -11.19 -0.35 -12.88
N VAL A 91 -10.89 -1.46 -12.19
CA VAL A 91 -9.62 -2.19 -12.36
C VAL A 91 -9.51 -2.75 -13.78
N LEU A 92 -10.58 -3.34 -14.31
CA LEU A 92 -10.58 -3.95 -15.65
C LEU A 92 -10.53 -2.91 -16.77
N SER A 93 -11.30 -1.82 -16.66
CA SER A 93 -11.40 -0.80 -17.72
C SER A 93 -10.28 0.24 -17.69
N LYS A 94 -9.77 0.60 -16.50
CA LYS A 94 -8.75 1.64 -16.34
C LYS A 94 -7.37 1.09 -15.97
N HIS A 95 -7.25 -0.22 -15.74
CA HIS A 95 -5.99 -0.89 -15.39
C HIS A 95 -5.27 -0.26 -14.18
N LYS A 96 -6.03 0.25 -13.21
CA LYS A 96 -5.52 0.90 -12.00
C LYS A 96 -6.05 0.19 -10.75
N PRO A 97 -5.26 0.08 -9.67
CA PRO A 97 -5.77 -0.43 -8.40
C PRO A 97 -6.84 0.51 -7.83
N VAL A 98 -7.71 -0.06 -7.01
CA VAL A 98 -8.78 0.68 -6.31
C VAL A 98 -8.72 0.29 -4.84
N CYS A 99 -8.64 1.29 -3.97
CA CYS A 99 -8.88 1.10 -2.54
C CYS A 99 -10.39 0.89 -2.33
N ILE A 100 -10.78 -0.25 -1.77
CA ILE A 100 -12.19 -0.54 -1.43
C ILE A 100 -12.47 -0.35 0.06
N ASN A 101 -11.45 -0.47 0.91
CA ASN A 101 -11.55 -0.25 2.34
C ASN A 101 -10.25 0.34 2.88
N LYS A 102 -10.36 1.19 3.91
CA LYS A 102 -9.24 1.71 4.68
C LYS A 102 -9.66 2.00 6.11
N ASP A 103 -8.71 1.86 7.02
CA ASP A 103 -8.87 2.24 8.41
C ASP A 103 -7.69 3.14 8.84
N GLY A 104 -7.95 4.03 9.77
CA GLY A 104 -6.98 5.03 10.23
C GLY A 104 -6.84 6.26 9.32
N ILE A 105 -5.72 6.98 9.54
CA ILE A 105 -5.35 8.21 8.85
C ILE A 105 -3.99 8.03 8.16
N SER A 106 -3.71 8.87 7.16
CA SER A 106 -2.40 8.89 6.53
C SER A 106 -1.33 9.34 7.54
N VAL A 107 -0.19 8.67 7.51
CA VAL A 107 1.04 9.14 8.17
C VAL A 107 1.57 10.39 7.46
N LEU A 108 2.59 11.01 8.03
CA LEU A 108 3.23 12.21 7.50
C LEU A 108 4.73 11.96 7.37
N ASP A 109 5.31 12.34 6.24
CA ASP A 109 6.74 12.18 5.97
C ASP A 109 7.57 13.27 6.69
N ASN A 110 8.83 12.96 6.98
CA ASN A 110 9.80 13.81 7.69
C ASN A 110 9.35 14.22 9.10
N VAL A 111 8.66 13.32 9.81
CA VAL A 111 8.22 13.57 11.19
C VAL A 111 9.11 12.87 12.23
N GLY A 112 10.07 12.05 11.81
CA GLY A 112 10.87 11.21 12.71
C GLY A 112 10.23 9.84 12.95
N GLY A 113 9.62 9.28 11.90
CA GLY A 113 9.02 7.95 11.92
C GLY A 113 7.85 7.80 12.89
N LEU A 114 7.64 6.56 13.37
CA LEU A 114 6.50 6.23 14.24
C LEU A 114 6.49 7.04 15.54
N SER A 115 7.64 7.21 16.18
CA SER A 115 7.73 7.98 17.44
C SER A 115 7.40 9.45 17.21
N GLY A 116 8.00 10.07 16.19
CA GLY A 116 7.75 11.48 15.91
C GLY A 116 6.33 11.75 15.42
N PHE A 117 5.70 10.80 14.72
CA PHE A 117 4.27 10.88 14.40
C PHE A 117 3.39 10.72 15.64
N ALA A 118 3.74 9.85 16.58
CA ALA A 118 3.02 9.74 17.85
C ALA A 118 3.12 11.04 18.67
N ASP A 119 4.31 11.65 18.74
CA ASP A 119 4.52 12.94 19.39
C ASP A 119 3.70 14.04 18.71
N LEU A 120 3.71 14.08 17.36
CA LEU A 120 2.87 14.99 16.57
C LEU A 120 1.39 14.89 16.96
N LEU A 121 0.85 13.67 17.01
CA LEU A 121 -0.54 13.42 17.40
C LEU A 121 -0.80 13.84 18.85
N GLY A 122 0.11 13.50 19.77
CA GLY A 122 0.04 13.87 21.17
C GLY A 122 -0.03 15.38 21.34
N THR A 123 0.88 16.13 20.70
CA THR A 123 0.84 17.60 20.73
C THR A 123 -0.50 18.12 20.20
N ILE A 124 -0.95 17.67 19.03
CA ILE A 124 -2.16 18.18 18.36
C ILE A 124 -3.46 17.91 19.15
N TYR A 125 -3.59 16.72 19.73
CA TYR A 125 -4.85 16.25 20.33
C TYR A 125 -4.87 16.37 21.86
N GLU A 126 -3.74 16.14 22.51
CA GLU A 126 -3.63 16.04 23.97
C GLU A 126 -2.93 17.25 24.60
N GLY A 127 -2.24 18.08 23.79
CA GLY A 127 -1.55 19.27 24.28
C GLY A 127 -2.48 20.30 24.95
N GLU A 128 -1.97 20.94 26.01
CA GLU A 128 -2.68 22.01 26.72
C GLU A 128 -2.45 23.38 26.08
N ASP A 129 -1.27 23.62 25.49
CA ASP A 129 -0.92 24.87 24.81
C ASP A 129 -1.66 24.98 23.46
N LYS A 130 -2.55 25.97 23.37
CA LYS A 130 -3.37 26.21 22.18
C LYS A 130 -2.55 26.77 21.01
N GLU A 131 -1.52 27.56 21.28
CA GLU A 131 -0.69 28.20 20.26
C GLU A 131 0.24 27.18 19.62
N GLU A 132 0.90 26.35 20.45
CA GLU A 132 1.72 25.24 19.99
C GLU A 132 0.89 24.27 19.13
N ARG A 133 -0.30 23.88 19.61
CA ARG A 133 -1.23 23.03 18.86
C ARG A 133 -1.62 23.57 17.51
N ALA A 134 -1.95 24.86 17.45
CA ALA A 134 -2.34 25.51 16.22
C ALA A 134 -1.16 25.56 15.24
N SER A 135 0.04 25.88 15.74
CA SER A 135 1.28 25.94 14.96
C SER A 135 1.65 24.59 14.37
N VAL A 136 1.70 23.54 15.19
CA VAL A 136 2.05 22.18 14.77
C VAL A 136 1.02 21.62 13.78
N ARG A 137 -0.27 21.86 14.01
CA ARG A 137 -1.32 21.47 13.07
C ARG A 137 -1.19 22.21 11.74
N ALA A 138 -0.90 23.51 11.75
CA ALA A 138 -0.71 24.29 10.53
C ALA A 138 0.53 23.82 9.75
N TRP A 139 1.61 23.49 10.44
CA TRP A 139 2.79 22.88 9.84
C TRP A 139 2.45 21.55 9.15
N ALA A 140 1.81 20.62 9.85
CA ALA A 140 1.43 19.33 9.28
C ALA A 140 0.51 19.50 8.04
N GLN A 141 -0.46 20.42 8.10
CA GLN A 141 -1.32 20.75 6.97
C GLN A 141 -0.56 21.34 5.78
N SER A 142 0.48 22.14 6.02
CA SER A 142 1.33 22.69 4.96
C SER A 142 2.09 21.62 4.19
N LEU A 143 2.35 20.47 4.85
CA LEU A 143 2.97 19.28 4.25
C LEU A 143 1.93 18.32 3.63
N GLY A 144 0.67 18.74 3.55
CA GLY A 144 -0.42 17.95 2.96
C GLY A 144 -1.10 16.98 3.92
N TRP A 145 -0.72 16.95 5.20
CA TRP A 145 -1.39 16.09 6.18
C TRP A 145 -2.80 16.57 6.47
N ASN A 146 -3.74 15.64 6.49
CA ASN A 146 -5.14 15.95 6.75
C ASN A 146 -5.81 14.82 7.55
N THR A 147 -6.57 15.22 8.57
CA THR A 147 -7.34 14.31 9.42
C THR A 147 -8.74 14.03 8.85
N ARG A 148 -9.15 14.76 7.80
CA ARG A 148 -10.41 14.50 7.11
C ARG A 148 -10.35 13.13 6.46
N LYS A 149 -11.41 12.34 6.66
CA LYS A 149 -11.60 11.09 5.93
C LYS A 149 -11.71 11.38 4.44
N VAL A 150 -10.62 11.16 3.70
CA VAL A 150 -10.64 11.05 2.24
C VAL A 150 -11.48 9.83 1.88
N SER A 151 -12.40 9.94 0.92
CA SER A 151 -13.17 8.79 0.48
C SER A 151 -12.27 7.81 -0.30
N ASN A 152 -12.57 6.52 -0.24
CA ASN A 152 -11.76 5.50 -0.92
C ASN A 152 -11.70 5.75 -2.44
N LYS A 153 -12.77 6.31 -3.04
CA LYS A 153 -12.83 6.71 -4.46
C LYS A 153 -11.80 7.78 -4.86
N MET A 154 -11.30 8.55 -3.89
CA MET A 154 -10.30 9.60 -4.09
C MET A 154 -8.88 9.12 -3.75
N MET A 155 -8.70 7.88 -3.28
CA MET A 155 -7.38 7.29 -3.06
C MET A 155 -6.89 6.63 -4.36
N LEU A 156 -5.74 7.09 -4.86
CA LEU A 156 -5.11 6.63 -6.09
C LEU A 156 -3.58 6.57 -5.93
#